data_AF-A6WB76-F1
#
_entry.id   AF-A6WB76-F1
#
_cell.length_a   1.000
_cell.length_b   1.000
_cell.length_c   1.000
_cell.angle_alpha   90.00
_cell.angle_beta   90.00
_cell.angle_gamma   90.00
#
_symmetry.space_group_name_H-M   'P 1'
#
loop_
_entity.id
_entity.type
_entity.pdbx_description
1 polymer ?
#
loop_
_entity_poly.entity_id
_entity_poly.type
_entity_poly.pdbx_seq_one_letter_code
_entity_poly.pdbx_strand_id
1 'polypeptide(L)'
;MSTAEARCTVPLTAARSASRGGEGTVMALQQVGEEYDVVVVGGGPAGLSAAVALARSRRSVLVIDAGEPRNSAAGHAHNYLGREGVVPAQLLSDGRAEAVGYGAEVLTGRVTSLRTVHQHPGANAGGRAGRGAGRVRDHGFLVQLQDGRTVAARRLLVTTGLADQLPAVPGLAQRWGRDVLHCPYCHGWEVRDQAIGVLATAAAGVHQAQLFRQLSATVTLFTHSGPTLSVEEAEVLAARDITVVEGEVVDLVVDDDRLRGVRLESGKVVPLQALVAAPFFAANADLLTGLGLVVSEMRMGDDVVATYVAADPSGATAVPGVWVAGNVANPQAQVVSSAAAGLTAGAAINADLIAEETRVAVTAHRARLGDQHDRKEDAGE
;
A
#
# COMPACT_ATOMS: atom_id res chain seq x y z
N MET A 1 46.40 5.09 45.74
CA MET A 1 45.41 4.01 45.98
C MET A 1 44.49 3.99 44.76
N SER A 2 44.92 3.49 43.60
CA SER A 2 44.97 2.09 43.18
C SER A 2 43.68 1.31 43.46
N THR A 3 42.92 1.04 42.39
CA THR A 3 42.23 -0.21 41.96
C THR A 3 41.07 0.18 41.04
N ALA A 4 40.74 -0.46 39.91
CA ALA A 4 41.41 -1.35 38.98
C ALA A 4 40.43 -1.48 37.78
N GLU A 5 40.92 -1.30 36.56
CA GLU A 5 40.18 -1.59 35.32
C GLU A 5 40.04 -3.11 35.14
N ALA A 6 38.83 -3.62 34.86
CA ALA A 6 38.62 -4.99 34.43
C ALA A 6 38.43 -5.02 32.90
N ARG A 7 39.52 -5.33 32.20
CA ARG A 7 39.55 -5.65 30.76
C ARG A 7 39.16 -7.11 30.57
N CYS A 8 38.05 -7.36 29.86
CA CYS A 8 37.69 -8.69 29.38
C CYS A 8 38.52 -9.00 28.12
N THR A 9 39.39 -10.02 28.21
CA THR A 9 40.24 -10.51 27.12
C THR A 9 39.66 -11.83 26.62
N VAL A 10 39.30 -11.88 25.34
CA VAL A 10 38.93 -13.11 24.61
C VAL A 10 40.10 -13.44 23.66
N PRO A 11 40.60 -14.69 23.64
CA PRO A 11 41.79 -15.02 22.85
C PRO A 11 41.48 -15.11 21.35
N LEU A 12 42.32 -14.47 20.54
CA LEU A 12 42.42 -14.68 19.10
C LEU A 12 43.05 -16.04 18.80
N THR A 13 42.34 -16.89 18.07
CA THR A 13 42.95 -17.96 17.26
C THR A 13 42.80 -17.63 15.79
N ALA A 14 43.94 -17.38 15.14
CA ALA A 14 44.07 -17.23 13.70
C ALA A 14 44.00 -18.59 13.01
N ALA A 15 43.15 -18.73 11.99
CA ALA A 15 43.28 -19.76 10.97
C ALA A 15 43.09 -19.13 9.58
N ARG A 16 43.97 -19.53 8.68
CA ARG A 16 44.36 -18.90 7.41
C ARG A 16 43.25 -18.83 6.36
N SER A 17 43.35 -17.79 5.54
CA SER A 17 42.70 -17.64 4.24
C SER A 17 43.13 -18.71 3.23
N ALA A 18 42.16 -19.23 2.48
CA ALA A 18 42.34 -19.65 1.09
C ALA A 18 41.07 -19.33 0.30
N SER A 19 41.27 -18.94 -0.94
CA SER A 19 40.41 -18.11 -1.78
C SER A 19 39.54 -18.88 -2.78
N ARG A 20 38.41 -18.24 -3.14
CA ARG A 20 37.75 -18.20 -4.48
C ARG A 20 37.15 -19.48 -5.08
N GLY A 21 35.86 -19.39 -5.42
CA GLY A 21 35.29 -19.92 -6.67
C GLY A 21 33.97 -20.69 -6.54
N GLY A 22 32.93 -20.26 -7.27
CA GLY A 22 31.71 -21.03 -7.59
C GLY A 22 30.47 -20.58 -6.81
N GLU A 23 29.78 -19.52 -7.24
CA GLU A 23 28.65 -19.56 -8.19
C GLU A 23 27.33 -20.09 -7.57
N GLY A 24 26.39 -19.16 -7.42
CA GLY A 24 24.96 -19.42 -7.64
C GLY A 24 24.24 -20.29 -6.62
N THR A 25 23.90 -19.73 -5.46
CA THR A 25 22.64 -20.13 -4.81
C THR A 25 21.52 -19.69 -5.74
N VAL A 26 21.13 -20.59 -6.63
CA VAL A 26 19.87 -20.48 -7.37
C VAL A 26 18.80 -20.46 -6.30
N MET A 27 18.23 -19.29 -6.01
CA MET A 27 17.01 -19.18 -5.23
C MET A 27 16.01 -20.10 -5.93
N ALA A 28 15.65 -21.20 -5.27
CA ALA A 28 14.63 -22.10 -5.80
C ALA A 28 13.42 -21.24 -6.11
N LEU A 29 13.04 -21.18 -7.38
CA LEU A 29 11.76 -20.62 -7.81
C LEU A 29 10.70 -21.33 -6.97
N GLN A 30 10.11 -20.65 -5.99
CA GLN A 30 8.99 -21.20 -5.26
C GLN A 30 7.95 -21.60 -6.29
N GLN A 31 7.61 -22.90 -6.36
CA GLN A 31 6.49 -23.37 -7.15
C GLN A 31 5.22 -22.79 -6.54
N VAL A 32 4.72 -21.73 -7.16
CA VAL A 32 3.45 -21.11 -6.82
C VAL A 32 2.34 -22.01 -7.35
N GLY A 33 1.33 -22.27 -6.53
CA GLY A 33 0.13 -23.00 -6.95
C GLY A 33 -0.59 -22.33 -8.11
N GLU A 34 -1.41 -23.11 -8.83
CA GLU A 34 -2.21 -22.58 -9.94
C GLU A 34 -3.50 -21.89 -9.46
N GLU A 35 -3.92 -22.15 -8.21
CA GLU A 35 -5.24 -21.76 -7.70
C GLU A 35 -5.23 -21.36 -6.21
N TYR A 36 -5.89 -20.24 -5.86
CA TYR A 36 -5.98 -19.72 -4.50
C TYR A 36 -7.41 -19.34 -4.09
N ASP A 37 -7.70 -19.40 -2.79
CA ASP A 37 -8.92 -18.78 -2.26
C ASP A 37 -8.84 -17.26 -2.46
N VAL A 38 -7.68 -16.66 -2.19
CA VAL A 38 -7.48 -15.21 -2.32
C VAL A 38 -6.13 -14.90 -2.97
N VAL A 39 -6.14 -14.07 -4.01
CA VAL A 39 -4.94 -13.39 -4.50
C VAL A 39 -4.96 -11.94 -4.03
N VAL A 40 -3.89 -11.54 -3.34
CA VAL A 40 -3.63 -10.19 -2.90
C VAL A 40 -2.63 -9.54 -3.85
N VAL A 41 -3.04 -8.46 -4.52
CA VAL A 41 -2.19 -7.71 -5.45
C VAL A 41 -1.61 -6.50 -4.72
N GLY A 42 -0.31 -6.52 -4.44
CA GLY A 42 0.42 -5.55 -3.63
C GLY A 42 0.84 -6.13 -2.27
N GLY A 43 2.13 -6.05 -1.96
CA GLY A 43 2.75 -6.54 -0.73
C GLY A 43 3.15 -5.42 0.23
N GLY A 44 2.38 -4.33 0.24
CA GLY A 44 2.50 -3.25 1.22
C GLY A 44 1.82 -3.59 2.56
N PRO A 45 1.74 -2.64 3.51
CA PRO A 45 1.16 -2.87 4.84
C PRO A 45 -0.29 -3.40 4.79
N ALA A 46 -1.11 -2.90 3.85
CA ALA A 46 -2.47 -3.38 3.65
C ALA A 46 -2.51 -4.85 3.20
N GLY A 47 -1.78 -5.19 2.14
CA GLY A 47 -1.78 -6.54 1.60
C GLY A 47 -1.20 -7.58 2.56
N LEU A 48 -0.10 -7.26 3.25
CA LEU A 48 0.52 -8.18 4.21
C LEU A 48 -0.36 -8.40 5.45
N SER A 49 -0.98 -7.34 5.98
CA SER A 49 -1.93 -7.45 7.10
C SER A 49 -3.13 -8.35 6.75
N ALA A 50 -3.69 -8.17 5.54
CA ALA A 50 -4.76 -9.03 5.05
C ALA A 50 -4.30 -10.49 4.88
N ALA A 51 -3.11 -10.71 4.33
CA ALA A 51 -2.54 -12.04 4.13
C ALA A 51 -2.36 -12.79 5.46
N VAL A 52 -1.88 -12.13 6.51
CA VAL A 52 -1.80 -12.71 7.85
C VAL A 52 -3.18 -13.12 8.36
N ALA A 53 -4.18 -12.25 8.26
CA ALA A 53 -5.53 -12.55 8.74
C ALA A 53 -6.19 -13.73 7.99
N LEU A 54 -6.06 -13.74 6.67
CA LEU A 54 -6.60 -14.79 5.80
C LEU A 54 -5.87 -16.13 6.01
N ALA A 55 -4.53 -16.14 6.08
CA ALA A 55 -3.75 -17.34 6.30
C ALA A 55 -3.99 -17.94 7.70
N ARG A 56 -4.15 -17.11 8.73
CA ARG A 56 -4.59 -17.55 10.06
C ARG A 56 -5.99 -18.17 10.06
N SER A 57 -6.82 -17.82 9.08
CA SER A 57 -8.13 -18.43 8.82
C SER A 57 -8.02 -19.67 7.92
N ARG A 58 -6.80 -20.16 7.64
CA ARG A 58 -6.49 -21.34 6.81
C ARG A 58 -6.97 -21.22 5.36
N ARG A 59 -7.08 -19.99 4.84
CA ARG A 59 -7.31 -19.74 3.41
C ARG A 59 -6.00 -19.95 2.64
N SER A 60 -6.07 -20.47 1.42
CA SER A 60 -4.91 -20.41 0.52
C SER A 60 -4.77 -19.00 -0.03
N VAL A 61 -3.65 -18.34 0.28
CA VAL A 61 -3.40 -16.94 -0.04
C VAL A 61 -2.11 -16.80 -0.82
N LEU A 62 -2.15 -16.07 -1.93
CA LEU A 62 -0.98 -15.61 -2.66
C LEU A 62 -0.90 -14.09 -2.63
N VAL A 63 0.21 -13.54 -2.15
CA VAL A 63 0.56 -12.13 -2.27
C VAL A 63 1.48 -11.95 -3.47
N ILE A 64 1.09 -11.17 -4.46
CA ILE A 64 1.93 -10.81 -5.61
C ILE A 64 2.35 -9.36 -5.46
N ASP A 65 3.66 -9.10 -5.42
CA ASP A 65 4.19 -7.76 -5.16
C ASP A 65 5.32 -7.36 -6.10
N ALA A 66 5.24 -6.13 -6.61
CA ALA A 66 6.22 -5.58 -7.55
C ALA A 66 7.47 -4.97 -6.87
N GLY A 67 7.50 -4.85 -5.54
CA GLY A 67 8.66 -4.32 -4.81
C GLY A 67 8.80 -2.79 -4.84
N GLU A 68 7.71 -2.07 -5.11
CA GLU A 68 7.69 -0.61 -5.31
C GLU A 68 6.84 0.10 -4.24
N PRO A 69 7.20 0.06 -2.94
CA PRO A 69 6.41 0.72 -1.91
C PRO A 69 6.50 2.25 -2.05
N ARG A 70 5.35 2.94 -1.88
CA ARG A 70 5.23 4.40 -1.95
C ARG A 70 6.23 5.14 -1.07
N ASN A 71 6.46 4.64 0.15
CA ASN A 71 7.38 5.24 1.12
C ASN A 71 8.82 4.73 1.02
N SER A 72 9.24 4.15 -0.10
CA SER A 72 10.62 3.69 -0.34
C SER A 72 11.68 4.78 -0.21
N ALA A 73 11.33 6.03 -0.56
CA ALA A 73 12.23 7.18 -0.46
C ALA A 73 12.47 7.65 0.99
N ALA A 74 11.59 7.28 1.93
CA ALA A 74 11.69 7.70 3.33
C ALA A 74 12.67 6.79 4.10
N GLY A 75 13.52 7.39 4.93
CA GLY A 75 14.44 6.64 5.79
C GLY A 75 13.74 5.81 6.86
N HIS A 76 12.64 6.33 7.41
CA HIS A 76 11.88 5.71 8.50
C HIS A 76 10.37 5.97 8.33
N ALA A 77 9.56 5.07 8.90
CA ALA A 77 8.12 5.23 9.02
C ALA A 77 7.74 5.55 10.48
N HIS A 78 6.86 6.52 10.65
CA HIS A 78 6.43 7.08 11.93
C HIS A 78 4.93 6.89 12.16
N ASN A 79 4.48 7.06 13.41
CA ASN A 79 3.11 6.85 13.89
C ASN A 79 2.60 5.41 13.71
N TYR A 80 3.50 4.43 13.79
CA TYR A 80 3.11 3.02 13.88
C TYR A 80 3.38 2.53 15.30
N LEU A 81 2.32 2.38 16.09
CA LEU A 81 2.45 1.98 17.50
C LEU A 81 3.23 0.66 17.64
N GLY A 82 4.27 0.67 18.47
CA GLY A 82 5.17 -0.47 18.67
C GLY A 82 6.24 -0.67 17.57
N ARG A 83 6.20 0.14 16.51
CA ARG A 83 7.18 0.15 15.40
C ARG A 83 7.59 1.58 15.02
N GLU A 84 7.64 2.48 16.01
CA GLU A 84 7.98 3.88 15.78
C GLU A 84 9.41 4.03 15.22
N GLY A 85 9.56 4.78 14.14
CA GLY A 85 10.85 4.97 13.47
C GLY A 85 11.38 3.73 12.75
N VAL A 86 10.53 2.77 12.38
CA VAL A 86 10.95 1.56 11.66
C VAL A 86 11.37 1.89 10.22
N VAL A 87 12.44 1.27 9.73
CA VAL A 87 12.79 1.34 8.29
C VAL A 87 11.66 0.70 7.47
N PRO A 88 11.09 1.36 6.44
CA PRO A 88 9.97 0.83 5.68
C PRO A 88 10.18 -0.60 5.14
N ALA A 89 11.36 -0.87 4.60
CA ALA A 89 11.72 -2.20 4.08
C ALA A 89 11.72 -3.28 5.17
N GLN A 90 12.15 -2.93 6.40
CA GLN A 90 12.13 -3.87 7.54
C GLN A 90 10.69 -4.21 7.93
N LEU A 91 9.79 -3.23 7.98
CA LEU A 91 8.38 -3.47 8.29
C LEU A 91 7.73 -4.44 7.29
N LEU A 92 8.04 -4.28 5.99
CA LEU A 92 7.53 -5.18 4.95
C LEU A 92 8.17 -6.58 5.03
N SER A 93 9.45 -6.67 5.34
CA SER A 93 10.16 -7.94 5.53
C SER A 93 9.55 -8.74 6.69
N ASP A 94 9.34 -8.09 7.84
CA ASP A 94 8.70 -8.69 9.02
C ASP A 94 7.29 -9.17 8.70
N GLY A 95 6.47 -8.33 8.04
CA GLY A 95 5.10 -8.70 7.65
C GLY A 95 5.04 -9.87 6.66
N ARG A 96 6.02 -9.97 5.73
CA ARG A 96 6.14 -11.14 4.84
C ARG A 96 6.49 -12.40 5.62
N ALA A 97 7.44 -12.32 6.55
CA ALA A 97 7.82 -13.45 7.39
C ALA A 97 6.64 -13.94 8.25
N GLU A 98 5.84 -13.02 8.80
CA GLU A 98 4.61 -13.35 9.53
C GLU A 98 3.58 -14.06 8.63
N ALA A 99 3.29 -13.52 7.44
CA ALA A 99 2.33 -14.11 6.51
C ALA A 99 2.76 -15.52 6.06
N VAL A 100 4.03 -15.69 5.70
CA VAL A 100 4.62 -16.99 5.31
C VAL A 100 4.59 -17.96 6.48
N GLY A 101 4.85 -17.50 7.71
CA GLY A 101 4.77 -18.33 8.92
C GLY A 101 3.39 -18.96 9.15
N TYR A 102 2.31 -18.34 8.65
CA TYR A 102 0.95 -18.89 8.67
C TYR A 102 0.55 -19.65 7.40
N GLY A 103 1.45 -19.77 6.42
CA GLY A 103 1.23 -20.51 5.18
C GLY A 103 0.72 -19.68 3.99
N ALA A 104 0.75 -18.35 4.06
CA ALA A 104 0.61 -17.54 2.85
C ALA A 104 1.83 -17.71 1.94
N GLU A 105 1.60 -17.67 0.63
CA GLU A 105 2.67 -17.59 -0.35
C GLU A 105 2.91 -16.14 -0.75
N VAL A 106 4.17 -15.78 -0.98
CA VAL A 106 4.57 -14.43 -1.39
C VAL A 106 5.43 -14.55 -2.64
N LEU A 107 4.99 -13.89 -3.70
CA LEU A 107 5.66 -13.89 -4.99
C LEU A 107 6.06 -12.47 -5.36
N THR A 108 7.36 -12.27 -5.61
CA THR A 108 7.82 -11.05 -6.29
C THR A 108 7.44 -11.12 -7.76
N GLY A 109 6.65 -10.16 -8.23
CA GLY A 109 6.16 -10.10 -9.59
C GLY A 109 5.20 -8.94 -9.82
N ARG A 110 5.02 -8.56 -11.08
CA ARG A 110 4.06 -7.54 -11.49
C ARG A 110 2.83 -8.21 -12.10
N VAL A 111 1.67 -7.90 -11.55
CA VAL A 111 0.38 -8.22 -12.18
C VAL A 111 0.13 -7.23 -13.32
N THR A 112 -0.29 -7.74 -14.47
CA THR A 112 -0.57 -6.94 -15.68
C THR A 112 -2.03 -6.99 -16.11
N SER A 113 -2.79 -7.99 -15.67
CA SER A 113 -4.22 -8.10 -15.98
C SER A 113 -4.98 -8.84 -14.90
N LEU A 114 -6.19 -8.36 -14.60
CA LEU A 114 -7.19 -9.03 -13.79
C LEU A 114 -8.44 -9.23 -14.64
N ARG A 115 -8.99 -10.44 -14.67
CA ARG A 115 -10.18 -10.78 -15.47
C ARG A 115 -11.13 -11.67 -14.68
N THR A 116 -12.42 -11.42 -14.81
CA THR A 116 -13.46 -12.33 -14.35
C THR A 116 -13.51 -13.55 -15.27
N VAL A 117 -13.63 -14.74 -14.68
CA VAL A 117 -13.98 -15.95 -15.43
C VAL A 117 -15.43 -16.27 -15.11
N HIS A 118 -16.30 -16.17 -16.12
CA HIS A 118 -17.64 -16.71 -16.02
C HIS A 118 -17.61 -18.15 -16.54
N GLN A 119 -18.00 -19.13 -15.74
CA GLN A 119 -18.42 -20.41 -16.31
C GLN A 119 -19.85 -20.31 -16.83
N HIS A 120 -20.06 -20.86 -18.02
CA HIS A 120 -21.39 -21.15 -18.54
C HIS A 120 -22.11 -22.11 -17.57
N PRO A 121 -23.34 -21.81 -17.13
CA PRO A 121 -24.14 -22.74 -16.36
C PRO A 121 -24.52 -23.92 -17.28
N GLY A 122 -23.72 -25.00 -17.28
CA GLY A 122 -24.06 -26.21 -18.06
C GLY A 122 -22.95 -27.23 -18.35
N ALA A 123 -21.66 -26.95 -18.09
CA ALA A 123 -20.59 -27.82 -18.59
C ALA A 123 -20.34 -29.12 -17.80
N ASN A 124 -20.99 -29.37 -16.66
CA ASN A 124 -20.82 -30.62 -15.90
C ASN A 124 -22.15 -31.15 -15.34
N ALA A 125 -23.03 -31.61 -16.23
CA ALA A 125 -24.21 -32.40 -15.85
C ALA A 125 -24.24 -33.80 -16.52
N GLY A 126 -23.11 -34.28 -17.09
CA GLY A 126 -23.10 -35.52 -17.91
C GLY A 126 -22.05 -36.58 -17.57
N GLY A 127 -21.14 -36.37 -16.61
CA GLY A 127 -20.06 -37.31 -16.30
C GLY A 127 -20.34 -38.13 -15.04
N ARG A 128 -20.51 -39.45 -15.18
CA ARG A 128 -20.68 -40.40 -14.06
C ARG A 128 -19.63 -40.17 -12.96
N ALA A 129 -20.10 -39.95 -11.74
CA ALA A 129 -19.29 -39.78 -10.54
C ALA A 129 -18.45 -41.04 -10.24
N GLY A 130 -17.20 -41.04 -10.72
CA GLY A 130 -16.15 -41.89 -10.16
C GLY A 130 -15.78 -41.39 -8.77
N ARG A 131 -15.86 -42.29 -7.77
CA ARG A 131 -15.42 -42.04 -6.39
C ARG A 131 -13.94 -41.65 -6.42
N GLY A 132 -13.66 -40.35 -6.34
CA GLY A 132 -12.30 -39.79 -6.42
C GLY A 132 -12.17 -38.45 -7.16
N ALA A 133 -13.25 -37.92 -7.77
CA ALA A 133 -13.17 -36.65 -8.49
C ALA A 133 -13.13 -35.45 -7.52
N GLY A 134 -11.96 -34.78 -7.47
CA GLY A 134 -11.76 -33.52 -6.78
C GLY A 134 -12.76 -32.46 -7.24
N ARG A 135 -13.27 -31.68 -6.29
CA ARG A 135 -14.09 -30.48 -6.53
C ARG A 135 -13.41 -29.62 -7.58
N VAL A 136 -14.01 -29.49 -8.77
CA VAL A 136 -13.69 -28.39 -9.68
C VAL A 136 -14.02 -27.11 -8.90
N ARG A 137 -12.99 -26.40 -8.45
CA ARG A 137 -13.17 -25.11 -7.76
C ARG A 137 -13.56 -24.11 -8.84
N ASP A 138 -14.73 -23.51 -8.70
CA ASP A 138 -15.22 -22.49 -9.61
C ASP A 138 -14.50 -21.18 -9.26
N HIS A 139 -13.41 -20.88 -9.96
CA HIS A 139 -12.61 -19.67 -9.70
C HIS A 139 -13.23 -18.48 -10.41
N GLY A 140 -13.48 -17.41 -9.66
CA GLY A 140 -14.10 -16.20 -10.18
C GLY A 140 -13.15 -15.34 -11.01
N PHE A 141 -11.83 -15.50 -10.85
CA PHE A 141 -10.84 -14.57 -11.40
C PHE A 141 -9.57 -15.25 -11.92
N LEU A 142 -8.98 -14.66 -12.95
CA LEU A 142 -7.62 -14.93 -13.42
C LEU A 142 -6.73 -13.70 -13.21
N VAL A 143 -5.53 -13.95 -12.72
CA VAL A 143 -4.49 -12.97 -12.45
C VAL A 143 -3.30 -13.27 -13.34
N GLN A 144 -3.02 -12.38 -14.29
CA GLN A 144 -1.90 -12.52 -15.22
C GLN A 144 -0.70 -11.70 -14.76
N LEU A 145 0.48 -12.31 -14.79
CA LEU A 145 1.75 -11.68 -14.44
C LEU A 145 2.53 -11.28 -15.70
N GLN A 146 3.45 -10.33 -15.52
CA GLN A 146 4.33 -9.83 -16.58
C GLN A 146 5.22 -10.93 -17.20
N ASP A 147 5.57 -11.96 -16.46
CA ASP A 147 6.39 -13.09 -16.93
C ASP A 147 5.58 -14.17 -17.66
N GLY A 148 4.30 -13.94 -17.90
CA GLY A 148 3.39 -14.84 -18.61
C GLY A 148 2.68 -15.86 -17.72
N ARG A 149 3.03 -15.98 -16.44
CA ARG A 149 2.30 -16.85 -15.50
C ARG A 149 0.86 -16.35 -15.32
N THR A 150 -0.05 -17.29 -15.11
CA THR A 150 -1.45 -17.02 -14.78
C THR A 150 -1.82 -17.81 -13.53
N VAL A 151 -2.52 -17.17 -12.60
CA VAL A 151 -3.01 -17.77 -11.36
C VAL A 151 -4.52 -17.54 -11.25
N ALA A 152 -5.26 -18.56 -10.82
CA ALA A 152 -6.70 -18.46 -10.58
C ALA A 152 -6.99 -18.12 -9.11
N ALA A 153 -8.05 -17.34 -8.89
CA ALA A 153 -8.48 -16.93 -7.56
C ALA A 153 -10.00 -16.96 -7.41
N ARG A 154 -10.49 -17.36 -6.23
CA ARG A 154 -11.91 -17.19 -5.88
C ARG A 154 -12.25 -15.73 -5.55
N ARG A 155 -11.31 -15.00 -4.94
CA ARG A 155 -11.44 -13.59 -4.52
C ARG A 155 -10.16 -12.80 -4.80
N LEU A 156 -10.33 -11.50 -5.04
CA LEU A 156 -9.24 -10.56 -5.23
C LEU A 156 -9.22 -9.51 -4.12
N LEU A 157 -8.03 -9.18 -3.65
CA LEU A 157 -7.78 -7.99 -2.83
C LEU A 157 -6.70 -7.15 -3.50
N VAL A 158 -7.03 -5.93 -3.93
CA VAL A 158 -6.09 -5.02 -4.58
C VAL A 158 -5.62 -3.95 -3.60
N THR A 159 -4.31 -3.90 -3.37
CA THR A 159 -3.62 -3.03 -2.41
C THR A 159 -2.42 -2.34 -3.03
N THR A 160 -2.53 -2.01 -4.32
CA THR A 160 -1.50 -1.42 -5.19
C THR A 160 -1.07 -0.01 -4.82
N GLY A 161 -1.71 0.60 -3.82
CA GLY A 161 -1.37 1.93 -3.32
C GLY A 161 -1.68 3.04 -4.30
N LEU A 162 -0.85 4.08 -4.28
CA LEU A 162 -0.96 5.26 -5.13
C LEU A 162 0.43 5.79 -5.48
N ALA A 163 0.51 6.62 -6.51
CA ALA A 163 1.70 7.38 -6.89
C ALA A 163 1.53 8.87 -6.51
N ASP A 164 2.61 9.46 -5.98
CA ASP A 164 2.69 10.89 -5.71
C ASP A 164 3.12 11.63 -6.98
N GLN A 165 2.20 12.37 -7.62
CA GLN A 165 2.51 13.23 -8.76
C GLN A 165 2.98 14.60 -8.25
N LEU A 166 4.28 14.83 -8.35
CA LEU A 166 4.93 16.01 -7.79
C LEU A 166 4.78 17.24 -8.70
N PRO A 167 4.78 18.46 -8.13
CA PRO A 167 4.91 19.69 -8.90
C PRO A 167 6.18 19.70 -9.75
N ALA A 168 6.10 20.26 -10.96
CA ALA A 168 7.18 20.26 -11.95
C ALA A 168 8.26 21.34 -11.64
N VAL A 169 8.82 21.32 -10.43
CA VAL A 169 9.90 22.20 -10.00
C VAL A 169 11.24 21.46 -10.11
N PRO A 170 12.23 21.98 -10.85
CA PRO A 170 13.58 21.42 -10.91
C PRO A 170 14.17 21.13 -9.53
N GLY A 171 14.72 19.93 -9.35
CA GLY A 171 15.29 19.45 -8.09
C GLY A 171 14.29 18.79 -7.14
N LEU A 172 12.97 18.99 -7.31
CA LEU A 172 11.99 18.63 -6.28
C LEU A 172 11.89 17.11 -6.13
N ALA A 173 11.76 16.41 -7.26
CA ALA A 173 11.71 14.95 -7.29
C ALA A 173 12.97 14.29 -6.71
N GLN A 174 14.15 14.88 -6.94
CA GLN A 174 15.44 14.35 -6.46
C GLN A 174 15.60 14.46 -4.94
N ARG A 175 14.83 15.36 -4.30
CA ARG A 175 14.86 15.62 -2.86
C ARG A 175 13.65 15.01 -2.12
N TRP A 176 12.69 14.44 -2.85
CA TRP A 176 11.47 13.85 -2.29
C TRP A 176 11.77 12.74 -1.28
N GLY A 177 11.14 12.82 -0.11
CA GLY A 177 11.34 11.88 1.00
C GLY A 177 12.61 12.12 1.82
N ARG A 178 13.40 13.16 1.49
CA ARG A 178 14.61 13.56 2.21
C ARG A 178 14.38 14.89 2.94
N ASP A 179 14.44 15.98 2.21
CA ASP A 179 14.19 17.36 2.67
C ASP A 179 13.14 18.08 1.81
N VAL A 180 12.58 17.41 0.80
CA VAL A 180 11.24 17.74 0.26
C VAL A 180 10.24 16.71 0.79
N LEU A 181 9.22 17.21 1.48
CA LEU A 181 8.28 16.44 2.28
C LEU A 181 6.84 16.78 1.91
N HIS A 182 5.89 16.00 2.41
CA HIS A 182 4.46 16.28 2.25
C HIS A 182 3.72 16.27 3.59
N CYS A 183 3.78 15.14 4.31
CA CYS A 183 2.94 14.94 5.49
C CYS A 183 3.63 15.46 6.77
N PRO A 184 3.03 16.42 7.50
CA PRO A 184 3.59 16.93 8.75
C PRO A 184 3.63 15.86 9.84
N TYR A 185 2.72 14.88 9.80
CA TYR A 185 2.71 13.79 10.78
C TYR A 185 3.81 12.76 10.50
N CYS A 186 4.25 12.59 9.25
CA CYS A 186 5.25 11.58 8.90
C CYS A 186 6.69 12.05 9.11
N HIS A 187 6.98 13.32 8.81
CA HIS A 187 8.36 13.85 8.82
C HIS A 187 8.49 15.18 9.57
N GLY A 188 7.38 15.73 10.05
CA GLY A 188 7.38 17.06 10.66
C GLY A 188 8.18 17.12 11.95
N TRP A 189 8.27 16.01 12.69
CA TRP A 189 9.14 15.91 13.86
C TRP A 189 10.62 16.01 13.47
N GLU A 190 11.04 15.34 12.40
CA GLU A 190 12.44 15.32 11.95
C GLU A 190 12.92 16.70 11.46
N VAL A 191 12.01 17.52 10.93
CA VAL A 191 12.30 18.88 10.46
C VAL A 191 11.82 19.99 11.40
N ARG A 192 11.38 19.64 12.61
CA ARG A 192 10.94 20.64 13.61
C ARG A 192 12.04 21.64 13.91
N ASP A 193 11.64 22.86 14.25
CA ASP A 193 12.52 24.01 14.54
C ASP A 193 13.43 24.46 13.37
N GLN A 194 13.37 23.84 12.20
CA GLN A 194 14.10 24.27 11.01
C GLN A 194 13.35 25.38 10.25
N ALA A 195 14.02 26.08 9.33
CA ALA A 195 13.33 26.93 8.37
C ALA A 195 12.59 26.07 7.33
N ILE A 196 11.25 26.12 7.35
CA ILE A 196 10.38 25.29 6.50
C ILE A 196 9.67 26.15 5.46
N GLY A 197 9.82 25.81 4.19
CA GLY A 197 9.00 26.34 3.11
C GLY A 197 7.79 25.46 2.81
N VAL A 198 6.69 26.05 2.41
CA VAL A 198 5.50 25.34 1.90
C VAL A 198 5.17 25.88 0.51
N LEU A 199 5.12 25.00 -0.49
CA LEU A 199 4.65 25.34 -1.84
C LEU A 199 3.13 25.27 -1.90
N ALA A 200 2.47 26.40 -2.16
CA ALA A 200 1.05 26.40 -2.49
C ALA A 200 0.86 25.92 -3.94
N THR A 201 0.54 24.64 -4.13
CA THR A 201 0.22 24.05 -5.45
C THR A 201 -1.26 23.74 -5.62
N ALA A 202 -2.04 23.87 -4.55
CA ALA A 202 -3.49 23.71 -4.49
C ALA A 202 -4.03 24.52 -3.30
N ALA A 203 -5.36 24.58 -3.14
CA ALA A 203 -6.00 25.22 -1.98
C ALA A 203 -5.50 24.73 -0.60
N ALA A 204 -4.75 23.62 -0.53
CA ALA A 204 -4.25 23.03 0.72
C ALA A 204 -3.09 23.82 1.34
N GLY A 205 -2.43 24.71 0.59
CA GLY A 205 -1.19 25.37 1.01
C GLY A 205 -1.31 26.10 2.35
N VAL A 206 -2.42 26.81 2.57
CA VAL A 206 -2.70 27.55 3.81
C VAL A 206 -2.83 26.60 5.00
N HIS A 207 -3.65 25.55 4.86
CA HIS A 207 -3.82 24.54 5.90
C HIS A 207 -2.51 23.82 6.21
N GLN A 208 -1.73 23.45 5.18
CA GLN A 208 -0.46 22.76 5.35
C GLN A 208 0.58 23.64 6.06
N ALA A 209 0.66 24.93 5.71
CA ALA A 209 1.53 25.88 6.41
C ALA A 209 1.16 26.04 7.88
N GLN A 210 -0.14 26.07 8.22
CA GLN A 210 -0.58 26.10 9.61
C GLN A 210 -0.18 24.85 10.39
N LEU A 211 -0.26 23.67 9.79
CA LEU A 211 0.17 22.41 10.41
C LEU A 211 1.69 22.41 10.65
N PHE A 212 2.50 22.83 9.69
CA PHE A 212 3.95 22.92 9.89
C PHE A 212 4.35 24.04 10.85
N ARG A 213 3.55 25.10 11.00
CA ARG A 213 3.76 26.14 12.01
C ARG A 213 3.62 25.63 13.45
N GLN A 214 2.95 24.48 13.65
CA GLN A 214 2.97 23.77 14.94
C GLN A 214 4.35 23.19 15.28
N LEU A 215 5.18 22.92 14.27
CA LEU A 215 6.45 22.21 14.39
C LEU A 215 7.67 23.13 14.28
N SER A 216 7.52 24.29 13.63
CA SER A 216 8.58 25.29 13.54
C SER A 216 8.04 26.70 13.70
N ALA A 217 8.84 27.57 14.31
CA ALA A 217 8.59 29.01 14.35
C ALA A 217 8.85 29.71 13.02
N THR A 218 9.63 29.11 12.13
CA THR A 218 10.07 29.71 10.87
C THR A 218 9.43 28.98 9.70
N VAL A 219 8.24 29.43 9.32
CA VAL A 219 7.48 28.89 8.18
C VAL A 219 7.25 29.97 7.14
N THR A 220 7.56 29.66 5.88
CA THR A 220 7.28 30.50 4.72
C THR A 220 6.36 29.79 3.75
N LEU A 221 5.21 30.39 3.44
CA LEU A 221 4.34 29.96 2.35
C LEU A 221 4.79 30.66 1.06
N PHE A 222 5.14 29.89 0.04
CA PHE A 222 5.36 30.38 -1.32
C PHE A 222 4.08 30.23 -2.10
N THR A 223 3.54 31.34 -2.64
CA THR A 223 2.29 31.29 -3.40
C THR A 223 2.42 30.44 -4.66
N HIS A 224 3.62 30.40 -5.26
CA HIS A 224 3.94 29.59 -6.43
C HIS A 224 2.83 29.64 -7.51
N SER A 225 2.26 28.49 -7.87
CA SER A 225 1.16 28.35 -8.83
C SER A 225 -0.20 28.17 -8.15
N GLY A 226 -0.29 28.40 -6.84
CA GLY A 226 -1.49 28.25 -6.04
C GLY A 226 -2.50 29.37 -6.26
N PRO A 227 -3.73 29.21 -5.76
CA PRO A 227 -4.74 30.25 -5.85
C PRO A 227 -4.31 31.52 -5.10
N THR A 228 -4.82 32.67 -5.56
CA THR A 228 -4.67 33.93 -4.82
C THR A 228 -5.32 33.79 -3.44
N LEU A 229 -4.57 34.18 -2.40
CA LEU A 229 -5.06 34.14 -1.03
C LEU A 229 -6.23 35.11 -0.84
N SER A 230 -7.28 34.66 -0.14
CA SER A 230 -8.32 35.56 0.34
C SER A 230 -7.77 36.49 1.43
N VAL A 231 -8.51 37.57 1.73
CA VAL A 231 -8.15 38.48 2.82
C VAL A 231 -8.09 37.73 4.15
N GLU A 232 -9.05 36.84 4.39
CA GLU A 232 -9.13 36.01 5.58
C GLU A 232 -7.98 35.00 5.67
N GLU A 233 -7.59 34.38 4.55
CA GLU A 233 -6.44 33.47 4.52
C GLU A 233 -5.13 34.19 4.82
N ALA A 234 -4.93 35.37 4.23
CA ALA A 234 -3.76 36.21 4.50
C ALA A 234 -3.72 36.65 5.98
N GLU A 235 -4.87 37.00 6.56
CA GLU A 235 -4.97 37.36 7.98
C GLU A 235 -4.63 36.17 8.89
N VAL A 236 -5.13 34.97 8.60
CA VAL A 236 -4.81 33.74 9.35
C VAL A 236 -3.32 33.43 9.31
N LEU A 237 -2.68 33.54 8.15
CA LEU A 237 -1.24 33.32 8.00
C LEU A 237 -0.44 34.34 8.79
N ALA A 238 -0.79 35.63 8.69
CA ALA A 238 -0.13 36.71 9.43
C ALA A 238 -0.30 36.55 10.95
N ALA A 239 -1.50 36.22 11.43
CA ALA A 239 -1.77 35.97 12.85
C ALA A 239 -0.99 34.77 13.43
N ARG A 240 -0.49 33.89 12.56
CA ARG A 240 0.33 32.73 12.91
C ARG A 240 1.83 32.96 12.68
N ASP A 241 2.24 34.19 12.37
CA ASP A 241 3.62 34.55 11.99
C ASP A 241 4.17 33.73 10.81
N ILE A 242 3.30 33.36 9.87
CA ILE A 242 3.70 32.64 8.65
C ILE A 242 4.03 33.69 7.59
N THR A 243 5.28 33.71 7.13
CA THR A 243 5.70 34.62 6.06
C THR A 243 5.09 34.16 4.74
N VAL A 244 4.53 35.10 3.96
CA VAL A 244 4.05 34.83 2.60
C VAL A 244 5.04 35.43 1.61
N VAL A 245 5.46 34.64 0.63
CA VAL A 245 6.34 35.06 -0.46
C VAL A 245 5.63 34.81 -1.78
N GLU A 246 5.38 35.89 -2.51
CA GLU A 246 4.81 35.86 -3.85
C GLU A 246 5.85 35.49 -4.91
N GLY A 247 5.37 34.86 -5.99
CA GLY A 247 6.15 34.49 -7.16
C GLY A 247 6.38 32.99 -7.32
N GLU A 248 6.63 32.57 -8.56
CA GLU A 248 6.84 31.17 -8.88
C GLU A 248 8.22 30.67 -8.37
N VAL A 249 8.25 29.55 -7.66
CA VAL A 249 9.50 28.83 -7.37
C VAL A 249 9.93 28.06 -8.61
N VAL A 250 11.12 28.38 -9.14
CA VAL A 250 11.63 27.84 -10.42
C VAL A 250 12.80 26.87 -10.26
N ASP A 251 13.43 26.80 -9.07
CA ASP A 251 14.56 25.91 -8.82
C ASP A 251 14.81 25.69 -7.32
N LEU A 252 15.41 24.56 -6.97
CA LEU A 252 15.87 24.26 -5.61
C LEU A 252 17.37 24.49 -5.48
N VAL A 253 17.76 25.28 -4.48
CA VAL A 253 19.17 25.53 -4.18
C VAL A 253 19.68 24.40 -3.28
N VAL A 254 20.49 23.51 -3.85
CA VAL A 254 21.09 22.37 -3.15
C VAL A 254 22.60 22.53 -3.11
N ASP A 255 23.19 22.34 -1.93
CA ASP A 255 24.64 22.41 -1.69
C ASP A 255 25.06 21.33 -0.70
N ASP A 256 26.17 20.64 -0.97
CA ASP A 256 26.65 19.47 -0.22
C ASP A 256 25.55 18.45 0.09
N ASP A 257 24.76 18.09 -0.94
CA ASP A 257 23.62 17.16 -0.84
C ASP A 257 22.58 17.57 0.21
N ARG A 258 22.40 18.87 0.45
CA ARG A 258 21.39 19.44 1.36
C ARG A 258 20.64 20.59 0.70
N LEU A 259 19.33 20.64 0.92
CA LEU A 259 18.52 21.78 0.55
C LEU A 259 18.94 23.01 1.37
N ARG A 260 19.20 24.12 0.69
CA ARG A 260 19.59 25.41 1.27
C ARG A 260 18.58 26.53 1.00
N GLY A 261 17.69 26.34 0.04
CA GLY A 261 16.74 27.37 -0.34
C GLY A 261 15.94 27.03 -1.59
N VAL A 262 15.07 27.95 -1.96
CA VAL A 262 14.37 27.96 -3.24
C VAL A 262 14.71 29.24 -4.00
N ARG A 263 14.75 29.15 -5.33
CA ARG A 263 14.90 30.29 -6.23
C ARG A 263 13.55 30.64 -6.84
N LEU A 264 13.17 31.90 -6.74
CA LEU A 264 11.98 32.44 -7.39
C LEU A 264 12.28 32.84 -8.84
N GLU A 265 11.27 32.96 -9.67
CA GLU A 265 11.36 33.48 -11.05
C GLU A 265 12.05 34.85 -11.13
N SER A 266 11.91 35.67 -10.09
CA SER A 266 12.57 36.97 -9.95
C SER A 266 14.10 36.88 -9.79
N GLY A 267 14.64 35.67 -9.63
CA GLY A 267 16.04 35.39 -9.31
C GLY A 267 16.37 35.48 -7.82
N LYS A 268 15.44 35.96 -6.97
CA LYS A 268 15.61 35.97 -5.51
C LYS A 268 15.73 34.54 -4.98
N VAL A 269 16.71 34.32 -4.11
CA VAL A 269 16.85 33.07 -3.34
C VAL A 269 16.32 33.28 -1.94
N VAL A 270 15.44 32.40 -1.50
CA VAL A 270 14.92 32.38 -0.12
C VAL A 270 15.51 31.17 0.60
N PRO A 271 16.30 31.36 1.68
CA PRO A 271 16.92 30.26 2.39
C PRO A 271 15.88 29.45 3.19
N LEU A 272 16.01 28.13 3.13
CA LEU A 272 15.23 27.18 3.93
C LEU A 272 16.00 25.86 4.05
N GLN A 273 15.56 24.99 4.96
CA GLN A 273 16.22 23.70 5.24
C GLN A 273 15.32 22.52 4.86
N ALA A 274 14.01 22.72 4.85
CA ALA A 274 13.03 21.75 4.36
C ALA A 274 11.98 22.44 3.50
N LEU A 275 11.49 21.74 2.49
CA LEU A 275 10.37 22.19 1.67
C LEU A 275 9.23 21.20 1.78
N VAL A 276 8.02 21.72 1.82
CA VAL A 276 6.79 20.97 1.86
C VAL A 276 6.04 21.20 0.56
N ALA A 277 5.66 20.13 -0.12
CA ALA A 277 4.86 20.18 -1.33
C ALA A 277 3.69 19.20 -1.21
N ALA A 278 2.51 19.63 -1.65
CA ALA A 278 1.36 18.74 -1.84
C ALA A 278 1.42 18.14 -3.25
N PRO A 279 1.57 16.81 -3.38
CA PRO A 279 1.43 16.16 -4.67
C PRO A 279 -0.05 15.94 -4.99
N PHE A 280 -0.33 15.65 -6.26
CA PHE A 280 -1.58 14.99 -6.62
C PHE A 280 -1.45 13.49 -6.34
N PHE A 281 -2.37 12.92 -5.57
CA PHE A 281 -2.31 11.50 -5.22
C PHE A 281 -3.07 10.66 -6.25
N ALA A 282 -2.36 9.99 -7.14
CA ALA A 282 -2.96 9.16 -8.19
C ALA A 282 -3.06 7.70 -7.76
N ALA A 283 -4.26 7.15 -7.57
CA ALA A 283 -4.42 5.73 -7.24
C ALA A 283 -3.86 4.82 -8.35
N ASN A 284 -3.13 3.77 -7.95
CA ASN A 284 -2.58 2.77 -8.86
C ASN A 284 -3.68 1.76 -9.24
N ALA A 285 -4.65 2.19 -10.04
CA ALA A 285 -5.91 1.49 -10.27
C ALA A 285 -6.08 0.89 -11.68
N ASP A 286 -5.11 1.04 -12.58
CA ASP A 286 -5.24 0.60 -13.99
C ASP A 286 -5.65 -0.88 -14.15
N LEU A 287 -5.18 -1.75 -13.25
CA LEU A 287 -5.55 -3.17 -13.24
C LEU A 287 -7.04 -3.43 -13.01
N LEU A 288 -7.74 -2.49 -12.36
CA LEU A 288 -9.14 -2.61 -11.99
C LEU A 288 -10.08 -2.18 -13.12
N THR A 289 -9.58 -1.41 -14.10
CA THR A 289 -10.36 -1.02 -15.30
C THR A 289 -10.80 -2.25 -16.10
N GLY A 290 -9.96 -3.29 -16.18
CA GLY A 290 -10.32 -4.56 -16.81
C GLY A 290 -11.49 -5.31 -16.14
N LEU A 291 -11.82 -4.95 -14.90
CA LEU A 291 -12.95 -5.47 -14.13
C LEU A 291 -14.16 -4.51 -14.14
N GLY A 292 -14.08 -3.39 -14.87
CA GLY A 292 -15.15 -2.39 -14.94
C GLY A 292 -15.18 -1.41 -13.76
N LEU A 293 -14.14 -1.38 -12.92
CA LEU A 293 -14.01 -0.41 -11.83
C LEU A 293 -13.31 0.85 -12.33
N VAL A 294 -13.83 2.01 -11.92
CA VAL A 294 -13.29 3.33 -12.24
C VAL A 294 -12.87 4.04 -10.97
N VAL A 295 -11.92 4.97 -11.09
CA VAL A 295 -11.53 5.82 -9.97
C VAL A 295 -12.57 6.91 -9.71
N SER A 296 -12.70 7.29 -8.45
CA SER A 296 -13.43 8.44 -7.94
C SER A 296 -12.47 9.58 -7.63
N GLU A 297 -12.97 10.80 -7.66
CA GLU A 297 -12.22 12.01 -7.33
C GLU A 297 -12.36 12.36 -5.84
N MET A 298 -11.25 12.69 -5.18
CA MET A 298 -11.25 13.37 -3.90
C MET A 298 -11.05 14.85 -4.15
N ARG A 299 -12.00 15.66 -3.68
CA ARG A 299 -11.97 17.11 -3.82
C ARG A 299 -11.67 17.79 -2.49
N MET A 300 -10.97 18.92 -2.56
CA MET A 300 -10.75 19.80 -1.44
C MET A 300 -10.99 21.24 -1.92
N GLY A 301 -12.13 21.81 -1.52
CA GLY A 301 -12.69 22.96 -2.23
C GLY A 301 -13.07 22.55 -3.65
N ASP A 302 -12.73 23.38 -4.63
CA ASP A 302 -13.00 23.13 -6.05
C ASP A 302 -11.94 22.26 -6.74
N ASP A 303 -10.79 22.03 -6.08
CA ASP A 303 -9.67 21.28 -6.64
C ASP A 303 -9.82 19.76 -6.44
N VAL A 304 -9.49 18.99 -7.47
CA VAL A 304 -9.29 17.54 -7.34
C VAL A 304 -7.86 17.29 -6.87
N VAL A 305 -7.73 16.70 -5.67
CA VAL A 305 -6.43 16.49 -5.00
C VAL A 305 -5.96 15.04 -5.01
N ALA A 306 -6.87 14.10 -5.30
CA ALA A 306 -6.53 12.69 -5.43
C ALA A 306 -7.55 11.92 -6.27
N THR A 307 -7.15 10.76 -6.75
CA THR A 307 -8.04 9.69 -7.21
C THR A 307 -7.97 8.49 -6.29
N TYR A 308 -9.06 7.74 -6.18
CA TYR A 308 -9.15 6.52 -5.37
C TYR A 308 -10.21 5.56 -5.93
N VAL A 309 -10.18 4.30 -5.52
CA VAL A 309 -11.22 3.32 -5.88
C VAL A 309 -12.26 3.28 -4.78
N ALA A 310 -13.51 3.58 -5.12
CA ALA A 310 -14.61 3.55 -4.17
C ALA A 310 -14.89 2.13 -3.68
N ALA A 311 -15.05 2.00 -2.37
CA ALA A 311 -15.39 0.76 -1.69
C ALA A 311 -16.21 1.04 -0.43
N ASP A 312 -16.91 0.02 0.05
CA ASP A 312 -17.57 0.08 1.36
C ASP A 312 -16.54 0.09 2.51
N PRO A 313 -16.97 0.28 3.78
CA PRO A 313 -16.05 0.29 4.93
C PRO A 313 -15.25 -1.00 5.14
N SER A 314 -15.68 -2.12 4.56
CA SER A 314 -14.94 -3.39 4.58
C SER A 314 -13.89 -3.49 3.46
N GLY A 315 -13.93 -2.57 2.49
CA GLY A 315 -13.11 -2.58 1.28
C GLY A 315 -13.78 -3.26 0.09
N ALA A 316 -15.05 -3.69 0.19
CA ALA A 316 -15.75 -4.33 -0.92
C ALA A 316 -16.05 -3.32 -2.02
N THR A 317 -15.76 -3.68 -3.28
CA THR A 317 -16.07 -2.83 -4.44
C THR A 317 -17.46 -3.14 -5.01
N ALA A 318 -17.87 -2.40 -6.04
CA ALA A 318 -19.08 -2.69 -6.80
C ALA A 318 -19.01 -4.02 -7.58
N VAL A 319 -17.81 -4.61 -7.76
CA VAL A 319 -17.63 -5.91 -8.41
C VAL A 319 -17.61 -7.01 -7.33
N PRO A 320 -18.61 -7.91 -7.30
CA PRO A 320 -18.64 -9.00 -6.35
C PRO A 320 -17.38 -9.85 -6.45
N GLY A 321 -16.73 -10.15 -5.33
CA GLY A 321 -15.50 -10.91 -5.32
C GLY A 321 -14.22 -10.08 -5.30
N VAL A 322 -14.31 -8.74 -5.41
CA VAL A 322 -13.17 -7.82 -5.48
C VAL A 322 -13.20 -6.81 -4.34
N TRP A 323 -12.11 -6.76 -3.58
CA TRP A 323 -11.87 -5.79 -2.52
C TRP A 323 -10.67 -4.89 -2.85
N VAL A 324 -10.65 -3.70 -2.24
CA VAL A 324 -9.52 -2.78 -2.23
C VAL A 324 -9.18 -2.35 -0.80
N ALA A 325 -7.90 -2.11 -0.51
CA ALA A 325 -7.48 -1.58 0.79
C ALA A 325 -6.18 -0.77 0.71
N GLY A 326 -5.96 0.08 1.71
CA GLY A 326 -4.81 0.99 1.76
C GLY A 326 -4.97 2.17 0.80
N ASN A 327 -3.85 2.69 0.31
CA ASN A 327 -3.83 3.95 -0.44
C ASN A 327 -4.58 3.95 -1.77
N VAL A 328 -4.82 2.79 -2.38
CA VAL A 328 -5.66 2.71 -3.60
C VAL A 328 -7.13 3.04 -3.31
N ALA A 329 -7.60 2.80 -2.07
CA ALA A 329 -8.97 3.07 -1.63
C ALA A 329 -9.09 4.34 -0.78
N ASN A 330 -8.03 4.71 -0.06
CA ASN A 330 -7.99 5.89 0.79
C ASN A 330 -6.63 6.61 0.67
N PRO A 331 -6.55 7.72 -0.11
CA PRO A 331 -5.34 8.50 -0.31
C PRO A 331 -4.70 9.05 0.97
N GLN A 332 -5.51 9.28 2.01
CA GLN A 332 -5.09 9.83 3.29
C GLN A 332 -4.59 8.77 4.28
N ALA A 333 -4.70 7.47 3.95
CA ALA A 333 -4.34 6.41 4.87
C ALA A 333 -2.82 6.39 5.13
N GLN A 334 -2.42 6.55 6.39
CA GLN A 334 -1.05 6.29 6.83
C GLN A 334 -0.77 4.78 6.88
N VAL A 335 0.48 4.41 7.18
CA VAL A 335 0.95 3.01 7.21
C VAL A 335 0.07 2.14 8.11
N VAL A 336 -0.20 2.59 9.33
CA VAL A 336 -1.04 1.85 10.30
C VAL A 336 -2.49 1.76 9.85
N SER A 337 -3.06 2.83 9.30
CA SER A 337 -4.43 2.83 8.77
C SER A 337 -4.56 1.91 7.56
N SER A 338 -3.52 1.83 6.73
CA SER A 338 -3.46 0.90 5.60
C SER A 338 -3.43 -0.54 6.08
N ALA A 339 -2.60 -0.86 7.08
CA ALA A 339 -2.57 -2.18 7.70
C ALA A 339 -3.93 -2.56 8.34
N ALA A 340 -4.57 -1.61 9.03
CA ALA A 340 -5.89 -1.81 9.60
C ALA A 340 -6.96 -2.09 8.52
N ALA A 341 -6.97 -1.31 7.44
CA ALA A 341 -7.87 -1.54 6.30
C ALA A 341 -7.64 -2.93 5.66
N GLY A 342 -6.38 -3.36 5.54
CA GLY A 342 -6.02 -4.70 5.10
C GLY A 342 -6.59 -5.81 5.98
N LEU A 343 -6.47 -5.68 7.30
CA LEU A 343 -7.05 -6.62 8.26
C LEU A 343 -8.58 -6.70 8.10
N THR A 344 -9.25 -5.55 8.02
CA THR A 344 -10.71 -5.48 7.82
C THR A 344 -11.13 -6.18 6.52
N ALA A 345 -10.44 -5.90 5.41
CA ALA A 345 -10.73 -6.53 4.12
C ALA A 345 -10.48 -8.05 4.15
N GLY A 346 -9.38 -8.50 4.76
CA GLY A 346 -9.10 -9.93 4.93
C GLY A 346 -10.19 -10.65 5.73
N ALA A 347 -10.68 -10.05 6.81
CA ALA A 347 -11.79 -10.62 7.59
C ALA A 347 -13.09 -10.69 6.79
N ALA A 348 -13.42 -9.64 6.02
CA ALA A 348 -14.60 -9.58 5.17
C ALA A 348 -14.57 -10.62 4.04
N ILE A 349 -13.43 -10.76 3.37
CA ILE A 349 -13.22 -11.79 2.34
C ILE A 349 -13.40 -13.18 2.92
N ASN A 350 -12.86 -13.46 4.11
CA ASN A 350 -13.06 -14.74 4.76
C ASN A 350 -14.55 -15.02 5.06
N ALA A 351 -15.28 -14.03 5.58
CA ALA A 351 -16.70 -14.16 5.86
C ALA A 351 -17.52 -14.45 4.58
N ASP A 352 -17.20 -13.76 3.48
CA ASP A 352 -17.84 -13.97 2.19
C ASP A 352 -17.58 -15.39 1.63
N LEU A 353 -16.34 -15.87 1.73
CA LEU A 353 -15.99 -17.25 1.36
C LEU A 353 -16.74 -18.29 2.22
N ILE A 354 -16.89 -18.06 3.53
CA ILE A 354 -17.69 -18.93 4.41
C ILE A 354 -19.16 -18.93 3.98
N ALA A 355 -19.72 -17.78 3.62
CA ALA A 355 -21.11 -17.69 3.17
C ALA A 355 -21.33 -18.47 1.86
N GLU A 356 -20.41 -18.39 0.90
CA GLU A 356 -20.42 -19.21 -0.32
C GLU A 356 -20.35 -20.71 0.02
N GLU A 357 -19.38 -21.12 0.84
CA GLU A 357 -19.17 -22.51 1.23
C GLU A 357 -20.37 -23.10 1.96
N THR A 358 -21.01 -22.29 2.81
CA THR A 358 -22.23 -22.65 3.54
C THR A 358 -23.40 -22.87 2.58
N ARG A 359 -23.60 -21.99 1.59
CA ARG A 359 -24.64 -22.17 0.55
C ARG A 359 -24.44 -23.49 -0.19
N VAL A 360 -23.21 -23.78 -0.63
CA VAL A 360 -22.87 -25.04 -1.32
C VAL A 360 -23.13 -26.25 -0.42
N ALA A 361 -22.73 -26.18 0.85
CA ALA A 361 -22.92 -27.27 1.81
C ALA A 361 -24.40 -27.55 2.09
N VAL A 362 -25.24 -26.49 2.20
CA VAL A 362 -26.69 -26.61 2.38
C VAL A 362 -27.34 -27.26 1.16
N THR A 363 -26.99 -26.83 -0.06
CA THR A 363 -27.52 -27.45 -1.30
C THR A 363 -27.16 -28.94 -1.36
N ALA A 364 -25.90 -29.28 -1.09
CA ALA A 364 -25.45 -30.67 -1.08
C ALA A 364 -26.13 -31.50 0.03
N HIS A 365 -26.42 -30.90 1.19
CA HIS A 365 -27.14 -31.56 2.27
C HIS A 365 -28.60 -31.84 1.90
N ARG A 366 -29.30 -30.87 1.29
CA ARG A 366 -30.69 -31.05 0.81
C ARG A 366 -30.79 -32.15 -0.25
N ALA A 367 -29.87 -32.18 -1.21
CA ALA A 367 -29.83 -33.25 -2.22
C ALA A 367 -29.69 -34.63 -1.59
N ARG A 368 -28.81 -34.78 -0.58
CA ARG A 368 -28.66 -36.06 0.15
C ARG A 368 -29.92 -36.48 0.92
N LEU A 369 -30.71 -35.53 1.42
CA LEU A 369 -31.96 -35.84 2.11
C LEU A 369 -33.08 -36.22 1.13
N GLY A 370 -33.16 -35.56 -0.03
CA GLY A 370 -34.08 -35.93 -1.11
C GLY A 370 -33.85 -37.35 -1.61
N ASP A 371 -32.60 -37.69 -1.94
CA ASP A 371 -32.21 -39.05 -2.37
C ASP A 371 -32.51 -40.13 -1.32
N GLN A 372 -32.55 -39.78 -0.03
CA GLN A 372 -32.90 -40.71 1.06
C GLN A 372 -34.42 -40.87 1.23
N HIS A 373 -35.20 -39.84 0.88
CA HIS A 373 -36.65 -39.91 0.88
C HIS A 373 -37.14 -40.79 -0.28
N ASP A 374 -36.65 -40.54 -1.49
CA ASP A 374 -37.00 -41.32 -2.70
C ASP A 374 -36.64 -42.80 -2.54
N ARG A 375 -35.47 -43.11 -1.94
CA ARG A 375 -35.07 -44.50 -1.66
C ARG A 375 -35.92 -45.18 -0.59
N LYS A 376 -36.53 -44.43 0.33
CA LYS A 376 -37.46 -45.00 1.33
C LYS A 376 -38.83 -45.24 0.71
N GLU A 377 -39.29 -44.37 -0.18
CA GLU A 377 -40.53 -44.58 -0.94
C GLU A 377 -40.43 -45.77 -1.91
N ASP A 378 -39.30 -45.93 -2.62
CA ASP A 378 -39.06 -47.08 -3.52
C ASP A 378 -38.84 -48.41 -2.77
N ALA A 379 -38.47 -48.36 -1.49
CA ALA A 379 -38.25 -49.55 -0.67
C ALA A 379 -39.55 -50.16 -0.09
N GLY A 380 -40.71 -49.51 -0.30
CA GLY A 380 -42.02 -50.07 0.01
C GLY A 380 -42.20 -50.47 1.48
N GLU A 381 -42.12 -49.51 2.39
CA GLU A 381 -42.55 -49.67 3.80
C GLU A 381 -43.89 -48.97 4.05
#